data_AF-A0A0G1SEG9-F1
#
_entry.id   AF-A0A0G1SEG9-F1
#
_cell.length_a   1.000
_cell.length_b   1.000
_cell.length_c   1.000
_cell.angle_alpha   90.00
_cell.angle_beta   90.00
_cell.angle_gamma   90.00
#
_symmetry.space_group_name_H-M   'P 1'
#
loop_
_entity.id
_entity.type
_entity.pdbx_description
1 polymer ?
#
loop_
_entity_poly.entity_id
_entity_poly.type
_entity_poly.pdbx_seq_one_letter_code
_entity_poly.pdbx_strand_id
1 'polypeptide(L)' 'MAYVLAHALIFGNAYLGTLGVSAGLVVGFWNWLGFVAPVTIGVVLWDGKPWKYWAITYLYNLVGFLIMGAILALWV' A
#
# COMPACT_ATOMS: atom_id res chain seq x y z
N MET A 1 2.09 3.82 -9.54
CA MET A 1 2.06 2.60 -8.70
C MET A 1 0.88 1.67 -8.99
N ALA A 2 -0.21 2.12 -9.63
CA ALA A 2 -1.34 1.25 -9.97
C ALA A 2 -0.95 -0.02 -10.76
N TYR A 3 -0.03 0.09 -11.72
CA TYR A 3 0.48 -1.08 -12.46
C TYR A 3 1.20 -2.10 -11.55
N VAL A 4 2.03 -1.64 -10.61
CA VAL A 4 2.74 -2.50 -9.65
C VAL A 4 1.75 -3.20 -8.72
N LEU A 5 0.72 -2.49 -8.28
CA LEU A 5 -0.40 -3.03 -7.50
C LEU A 5 -1.16 -4.12 -8.27
N ALA A 6 -1.48 -3.88 -9.54
CA ALA A 6 -2.14 -4.86 -10.40
C ALA A 6 -1.27 -6.12 -10.57
N HIS A 7 0.04 -5.95 -10.80
CA HIS A 7 0.96 -7.07 -10.93
C HIS A 7 1.05 -7.92 -9.66
N ALA A 8 1.11 -7.27 -8.49
CA ALA A 8 1.11 -7.95 -7.20
C ALA A 8 -0.22 -8.69 -6.94
N LEU A 9 -1.34 -8.16 -7.43
CA LEU A 9 -2.66 -8.78 -7.31
C LEU A 9 -2.81 -10.00 -8.23
N ILE A 10 -2.33 -9.92 -9.48
CA ILE A 10 -2.27 -11.06 -10.41
C ILE A 10 -1.41 -12.18 -9.83
N PHE A 11 -0.25 -11.83 -9.25
CA PHE A 11 0.62 -12.81 -8.59
C PHE A 11 -0.08 -13.43 -7.37
N GLY A 12 -0.68 -12.62 -6.50
CA GLY A 12 -1.43 -13.10 -5.35
C GLY A 12 -2.57 -14.05 -5.75
N ASN A 13 -3.31 -13.72 -6.79
CA ASN A 13 -4.36 -14.57 -7.35
C ASN A 13 -3.78 -15.90 -7.86
N ALA A 14 -2.73 -15.85 -8.69
CA ALA A 14 -2.14 -17.04 -9.31
C ALA A 14 -1.55 -18.05 -8.31
N TYR A 15 -0.93 -17.57 -7.22
CA TYR A 15 -0.19 -18.44 -6.28
C TYR A 15 -0.91 -18.69 -4.95
N LEU A 16 -1.71 -17.74 -4.46
CA LEU A 16 -2.41 -17.83 -3.17
C LEU A 16 -3.91 -18.07 -3.33
N GLY A 17 -4.46 -17.99 -4.55
CA GLY A 17 -5.89 -18.12 -4.81
C GLY A 17 -6.74 -17.05 -4.13
N THR A 18 -6.13 -15.93 -3.71
CA THR A 18 -6.82 -14.86 -2.99
C THR A 18 -7.51 -13.95 -3.98
N LEU A 19 -8.84 -13.95 -3.95
CA LEU A 19 -9.71 -13.17 -4.82
C LEU A 19 -10.53 -12.13 -4.05
N GLY A 20 -10.98 -11.11 -4.77
CA GLY A 20 -11.91 -10.11 -4.27
C GLY A 20 -11.27 -8.94 -3.54
N VAL A 21 -12.12 -8.06 -3.01
CA VAL A 21 -11.72 -6.76 -2.46
C VAL A 21 -10.73 -6.89 -1.28
N SER A 22 -10.86 -7.95 -0.48
CA SER A 22 -9.93 -8.23 0.62
C SER A 22 -8.49 -8.45 0.14
N ALA A 23 -8.29 -9.12 -1.00
CA ALA A 23 -6.97 -9.30 -1.60
C ALA A 23 -6.38 -7.96 -2.03
N GLY A 24 -7.18 -7.09 -2.68
CA GLY A 24 -6.76 -5.74 -3.06
C GLY A 24 -6.35 -4.86 -1.89
N LEU A 25 -7.08 -4.92 -0.78
CA LEU A 25 -6.76 -4.20 0.44
C LEU A 25 -5.45 -4.70 1.07
N VAL A 26 -5.25 -6.01 1.13
CA VAL A 26 -4.03 -6.63 1.66
C VAL A 26 -2.82 -6.24 0.82
N VAL A 27 -2.91 -6.33 -0.51
CA VAL A 27 -1.83 -5.92 -1.42
C VAL A 27 -1.52 -4.41 -1.27
N GLY A 28 -2.56 -3.56 -1.20
CA GLY A 28 -2.41 -2.12 -0.95
C GLY A 28 -1.68 -1.81 0.35
N PHE A 29 -2.06 -2.49 1.43
CA PHE A 29 -1.43 -2.35 2.74
C PHE A 29 0.04 -2.80 2.73
N TRP A 30 0.33 -4.00 2.21
CA TRP A 30 1.69 -4.52 2.17
C TRP A 30 2.62 -3.70 1.29
N ASN A 31 2.12 -3.15 0.19
CA ASN A 31 2.94 -2.28 -0.66
C ASN A 31 3.27 -0.96 0.03
N TRP A 32 2.34 -0.40 0.80
CA TRP A 32 2.62 0.77 1.65
C TRP A 32 3.66 0.44 2.74
N LEU A 33 3.47 -0.69 3.44
CA LEU A 33 4.36 -1.12 4.51
C LEU A 33 5.77 -1.47 4.00
N GLY A 34 5.88 -2.09 2.82
CA GLY A 34 7.15 -2.54 2.26
C GLY A 34 7.98 -1.42 1.65
N PHE A 35 7.34 -0.43 1.02
CA PHE A 35 8.06 0.58 0.22
C PHE A 35 7.92 2.01 0.76
N VAL A 36 6.76 2.39 1.30
CA VAL A 36 6.50 3.78 1.68
C VAL A 36 6.83 4.03 3.15
N ALA A 37 6.34 3.19 4.06
CA ALA A 37 6.58 3.35 5.49
C ALA A 37 8.08 3.37 5.86
N PRO A 38 8.91 2.38 5.50
CA PRO A 38 10.32 2.34 5.91
C PRO A 38 11.16 3.47 5.29
N VAL A 39 10.89 3.84 4.04
CA VAL A 39 11.62 4.91 3.35
C VAL A 39 11.31 6.27 3.96
N THR A 40 10.06 6.49 4.37
CA THR A 40 9.60 7.80 4.86
C THR A 40 9.80 7.99 6.36
N ILE A 41 9.96 6.91 7.13
CA ILE A 41 10.31 6.96 8.57
C ILE A 41 11.63 7.68 8.81
N GLY A 42 12.54 7.70 7.82
CA GLY A 42 13.77 8.48 7.89
C GLY A 42 13.54 9.97 8.17
N VAL A 43 12.40 10.52 7.77
CA VAL A 43 12.02 11.92 8.05
C VAL A 43 11.75 12.17 9.54
N VAL A 44 11.39 11.13 10.29
CA VAL A 44 11.24 11.23 11.75
C VAL A 44 12.56 10.91 12.45
N LEU A 45 13.25 9.85 12.01
CA LEU A 45 14.47 9.37 12.65
C LEU A 45 15.67 10.31 12.44
N TRP A 46 15.78 10.92 11.26
CA TRP A 46 16.95 11.71 10.85
C TRP A 46 16.66 13.21 10.75
N ASP A 47 15.53 13.62 10.14
CA ASP A 47 15.18 15.04 10.01
C ASP A 47 14.52 15.62 11.28
N GLY A 48 14.25 14.79 12.30
CA GLY A 48 13.65 15.21 13.56
C GLY A 48 12.21 15.74 13.47
N LYS A 49 11.49 15.44 12.38
CA LYS A 49 10.08 15.85 12.25
C LYS A 49 9.19 15.07 13.23
N PRO A 50 8.08 15.67 13.71
CA PRO A 50 7.20 15.00 14.67
C PRO A 50 6.46 13.81 14.02
N TRP A 51 6.24 12.75 14.80
CA TRP A 51 5.47 11.55 14.38
C TRP A 51 4.08 11.89 13.86
N LYS A 52 3.43 12.92 14.41
CA LYS A 52 2.11 13.40 13.95
C LYS A 52 2.15 13.92 12.51
N TYR A 53 3.25 14.59 12.12
CA TYR A 53 3.44 15.04 10.74
C TYR A 53 3.61 13.86 9.79
N TRP A 54 4.42 12.87 10.18
CA TRP A 54 4.61 11.65 9.39
C TRP A 54 3.31 10.89 9.21
N ALA A 55 2.55 10.69 10.30
CA ALA A 55 1.27 9.99 10.27
C ALA A 55 0.30 10.63 9.27
N ILE A 56 0.06 11.94 9.36
CA ILE A 56 -0.89 12.63 8.46
C ILE A 56 -0.44 12.54 7.00
N THR A 57 0.85 12.76 6.75
CA THR A 57 1.39 12.84 5.39
C THR A 57 1.41 11.48 4.69
N TYR A 58 1.79 10.42 5.42
CA TYR A 58 2.05 9.11 4.83
C TYR A 58 0.93 8.09 5.03
N LEU A 59 0.03 8.26 6.01
CA LEU A 59 -1.22 7.48 6.08
C LEU A 59 -2.22 7.89 5.00
N TYR A 60 -2.19 9.15 4.54
CA TYR A 60 -2.97 9.52 3.35
C TYR A 60 -2.63 8.64 2.14
N ASN A 61 -1.33 8.40 1.91
CA ASN A 61 -0.88 7.50 0.85
C ASN A 61 -1.37 6.06 1.07
N LEU A 62 -1.41 5.58 2.32
CA LEU A 62 -1.99 4.28 2.64
C LEU A 62 -3.45 4.20 2.17
N VAL A 63 -4.28 5.19 2.51
CA VAL A 63 -5.69 5.23 2.08
C VAL A 63 -5.79 5.22 0.55
N GLY A 64 -4.95 6.00 -0.14
CA GLY A 64 -4.88 5.99 -1.59
C GLY A 64 -4.55 4.60 -2.18
N PHE A 65 -3.60 3.87 -1.58
CA PHE A 65 -3.26 2.51 -2.00
C PHE A 65 -4.36 1.50 -1.72
N LEU A 66 -5.08 1.63 -0.60
CA LEU A 66 -6.21 0.77 -0.28
C LEU A 66 -7.35 0.95 -1.30
N ILE A 67 -7.68 2.20 -1.64
CA ILE A 67 -8.71 2.52 -2.65
C ILE A 67 -8.29 1.98 -4.01
N MET A 68 -7.05 2.24 -4.44
CA MET A 68 -6.53 1.72 -5.72
C MET A 68 -6.52 0.18 -5.75
N GLY A 69 -6.08 -0.47 -4.67
CA GLY A 69 -6.06 -1.92 -4.54
C GLY A 69 -7.46 -2.52 -4.60
N ALA A 70 -8.44 -1.90 -3.94
CA ALA A 70 -9.83 -2.32 -3.97
C ALA A 70 -10.46 -2.21 -5.37
N ILE A 71 -10.19 -1.12 -6.10
CA ILE A 71 -10.66 -0.95 -7.49
C ILE A 71 -10.04 -2.00 -8.40
N LEU A 72 -8.72 -2.20 -8.30
CA LEU A 72 -8.01 -3.17 -9.14
C LEU A 72 -8.45 -4.61 -8.87
N ALA A 73 -8.77 -4.96 -7.61
CA ALA A 73 -9.28 -6.28 -7.26
C ALA A 73 -10.65 -6.62 -7.88
N LEU A 74 -11.41 -5.61 -8.32
CA LEU A 74 -12.68 -5.81 -9.03
C LEU A 74 -12.49 -5.90 -10.55
N TRP A 75 -11.34 -5.47 -11.06
CA TRP A 75 -11.07 -5.34 -12.49
C TRP A 75 -10.11 -6.42 -13.03
N VAL A 76 -9.32 -7.04 -12.15
CA VAL A 76 -8.25 -7.99 -12.46
C VAL A 76 -8.51 -9.30 -11.74
#